data_AF-A0A430JBW7-F1
#
_entry.id   AF-A0A430JBW7-F1
#
_cell.length_a   1.000
_cell.length_b   1.000
_cell.length_c   1.000
_cell.angle_alpha   90.00
_cell.angle_beta   90.00
_cell.angle_gamma   90.00
#
_symmetry.space_group_name_H-M   'P 1'
#
loop_
_entity.id
_entity.type
_entity.pdbx_description
1 polymer ?
#
loop_
_entity_poly.entity_id
_entity_poly.type
_entity_poly.pdbx_seq_one_letter_code
_entity_poly.pdbx_strand_id
1 'polypeptide(L)' 'MLSVEDANVIISFLSAAYFATDDPEARAEFHRLANEVRKASGQQPE' A
#
# COMPACT_ATOMS: atom_id res chain seq x y z
N MET A 1 13.95 -2.64 10.11
CA MET A 1 12.49 -2.69 10.25
C MET A 1 11.96 -1.38 9.68
N LEU A 2 11.00 -1.42 8.76
CA LEU A 2 10.38 -0.19 8.24
C LEU A 2 9.60 0.47 9.38
N SER A 3 9.73 1.79 9.56
CA SER A 3 8.94 2.49 10.56
C SER A 3 7.46 2.53 10.14
N VAL A 4 6.54 2.60 11.11
CA VAL A 4 5.10 2.76 10.82
C VAL A 4 4.84 4.09 10.09
N GLU A 5 5.59 5.14 10.42
CA GLU A 5 5.49 6.45 9.79
C GLU A 5 5.83 6.40 8.30
N ASP A 6 7.01 5.87 7.96
CA ASP A 6 7.44 5.74 6.56
C ASP A 6 6.51 4.82 5.77
N ALA A 7 6.04 3.73 6.40
CA ALA A 7 5.08 2.82 5.80
C ALA A 7 3.79 3.52 5.43
N ASN A 8 3.26 4.38 6.30
CA ASN A 8 2.02 5.11 6.05
C ASN A 8 2.16 6.14 4.92
N VAL A 9 3.34 6.74 4.75
CA VAL A 9 3.63 7.61 3.61
C VAL A 9 3.58 6.82 2.30
N ILE A 10 4.24 5.65 2.26
CA ILE A 10 4.26 4.77 1.08
C ILE A 10 2.85 4.24 0.76
N ILE A 11 2.11 3.77 1.76
CA ILE A 11 0.74 3.28 1.61
C ILE A 11 -0.17 4.39 1.06
N SER A 12 -0.01 5.63 1.53
CA SER A 12 -0.79 6.76 1.03
C SER A 12 -0.52 7.04 -0.46
N PHE A 13 0.74 6.92 -0.89
CA PHE A 13 1.09 7.01 -2.31
C PHE A 13 0.47 5.88 -3.14
N LEU A 14 0.53 4.63 -2.67
CA LEU A 14 -0.09 3.48 -3.35
C LEU A 14 -1.62 3.60 -3.43
N SER A 15 -2.25 4.14 -2.38
CA SER A 15 -3.69 4.43 -2.35
C SER A 15 -4.07 5.50 -3.38
N ALA A 16 -3.28 6.57 -3.50
CA ALA A 16 -3.50 7.56 -4.55
C ALA A 16 -3.40 6.93 -5.96
N ALA A 17 -2.43 6.04 -6.18
CA ALA A 17 -2.29 5.33 -7.44
C ALA A 17 -3.46 4.38 -7.74
N TYR A 18 -4.00 3.70 -6.73
CA TYR A 18 -5.22 2.88 -6.82
C TYR A 18 -6.41 3.66 -7.38
N PHE A 19 -6.61 4.90 -6.88
CA PHE A 19 -7.71 5.76 -7.34
C PHE A 19 -7.43 6.49 -8.66
N ALA A 20 -6.16 6.57 -9.09
CA ALA A 20 -5.77 7.26 -10.32
C ALA A 20 -5.85 6.40 -11.60
N THR A 21 -5.94 5.07 -11.45
CA THR A 21 -6.07 4.12 -12.57
C THR A 21 -7.45 3.49 -12.60
N ASP A 22 -7.90 3.07 -13.79
CA ASP A 22 -9.11 2.25 -14.00
C ASP A 22 -8.79 0.79 -14.36
N ASP A 23 -7.51 0.44 -14.49
CA ASP A 23 -7.08 -0.93 -14.73
C ASP A 23 -7.31 -1.78 -13.45
N PRO A 24 -8.14 -2.84 -13.52
CA PRO A 24 -8.43 -3.69 -12.38
C PRO A 24 -7.22 -4.48 -11.88
N GLU A 25 -6.29 -4.88 -12.77
CA GLU A 25 -5.07 -5.58 -12.38
C GLU A 25 -4.13 -4.66 -11.61
N ALA A 26 -3.97 -3.42 -12.09
CA ALA A 26 -3.19 -2.40 -11.39
C ALA A 26 -3.76 -2.08 -10.00
N ARG A 27 -5.10 -1.94 -9.89
CA ARG A 27 -5.77 -1.74 -8.59
C ARG A 27 -5.51 -2.89 -7.62
N ALA A 28 -5.62 -4.14 -8.09
CA ALA A 28 -5.33 -5.31 -7.26
C ALA A 28 -3.87 -5.31 -6.77
N GLU A 29 -2.93 -4.94 -7.64
CA GLU A 29 -1.51 -4.89 -7.30
C GLU A 29 -1.18 -3.77 -6.30
N PHE A 30 -1.74 -2.57 -6.46
CA PHE A 30 -1.55 -1.48 -5.47
C PHE A 30 -2.07 -1.87 -4.09
N HIS A 31 -3.24 -2.52 -4.02
CA HIS A 31 -3.80 -3.01 -2.77
C HIS A 31 -2.90 -4.10 -2.14
N ARG A 32 -2.42 -5.06 -2.95
CA ARG A 32 -1.48 -6.09 -2.50
C ARG A 32 -0.20 -5.48 -1.93
N LEU A 33 0.41 -4.53 -2.65
CA LEU A 33 1.64 -3.85 -2.23
C LEU A 33 1.44 -3.05 -0.94
N ALA A 34 0.31 -2.36 -0.78
CA ALA A 34 0.01 -1.66 0.47
C ALA A 34 -0.02 -2.63 1.67
N ASN A 35 -0.59 -3.82 1.49
CA ASN A 35 -0.60 -4.85 2.52
C ASN A 35 0.79 -5.45 2.81
N GLU A 36 1.66 -5.59 1.81
CA GLU A 36 3.05 -6.00 2.05
C GLU A 36 3.85 -4.92 2.82
N VAL A 37 3.61 -3.65 2.54
CA VAL A 37 4.21 -2.53 3.30
C VAL A 37 3.72 -2.51 4.75
N ARG A 38 2.43 -2.79 5.00
CA ARG A 38 1.90 -2.96 6.36
C ARG A 38 2.64 -4.05 7.12
N LYS A 39 2.75 -5.25 6.54
CA LYS A 39 3.49 -6.38 7.13
C LYS A 39 4.95 -6.02 7.43
N ALA A 40 5.64 -5.35 6.49
CA ALA A 40 7.04 -4.95 6.65
C ALA A 40 7.27 -3.95 7.80
N SER A 41 6.23 -3.21 8.20
CA SER A 41 6.21 -2.28 9.34
C SER A 41 5.56 -2.84 10.60
N GLY A 42 5.15 -4.12 10.60
CA GLY A 42 4.50 -4.78 11.73
C GLY A 42 3.01 -4.44 11.90
N GLN A 43 2.39 -3.78 10.93
CA GLN A 43 0.97 -3.48 10.92
C GLN A 43 0.17 -4.66 10.37
N GLN A 44 -1.11 -4.78 10.77
CA GLN A 44 -2.03 -5.76 10.18
C GLN A 44 -2.41 -5.34 8.75
N PRO A 45 -2.54 -6.27 7.79
CA PRO A 45 -3.11 -5.98 6.49
C PRO A 45 -4.59 -5.56 6.63
N GLU A 46 -5.07 -4.77 5.67
CA GLU A 46 -6.50 -4.43 5.52
C GLU A 46 -7.34 -5.60 5.02
#